data_AF-A0A2V6WAP3-F1
#
_entry.id   AF-A0A2V6WAP3-F1
#
_cell.length_a   1.000
_cell.length_b   1.000
_cell.length_c   1.000
_cell.angle_alpha   90.00
_cell.angle_beta   90.00
_cell.angle_gamma   90.00
#
_symmetry.space_group_name_H-M   'P 1'
#
loop_
_entity.id
_entity.type
_entity.pdbx_description
1 polymer ?
#
loop_
_entity_poly.entity_id
_entity_poly.type
_entity_poly.pdbx_seq_one_letter_code
_entity_poly.pdbx_strand_id
1 'polypeptide(L)'
;MTTALLLAVLQALVVALGAPLVVGTLRTLKARLVGRRGPVPWQPFLDLRKLLGKTPVVSDTTSWIFRATPYILAGAMLVAALAAPVLTSRPPLAFAGIILLMSLFLLGTFFLALAGLDAGSAFGGMGSSREVAVAALAEPTVMVAVFALALRANTTNLGAIVERVSAEPLLAVNAGHLLAFVAFFIVMLAETGRLPVDNPATHLELTMIHEAMVLEYSGRHLAMIEWASAMKLLVFLTLLANLFFSRDRLPSACSL
;
A
#
# COMPACT_ATOMS: atom_id res chain seq x y z
N MET A 1 -27.40 -9.49 -0.49
CA MET A 1 -26.75 -8.79 -1.63
C MET A 1 -26.54 -7.30 -1.37
N THR A 2 -27.56 -6.57 -0.91
CA THR A 2 -27.46 -5.13 -0.58
C THR A 2 -26.48 -4.82 0.56
N THR A 3 -26.44 -5.63 1.60
CA THR A 3 -25.52 -5.49 2.74
C THR A 3 -24.05 -5.67 2.35
N ALA A 4 -23.74 -6.68 1.53
CA ALA A 4 -22.39 -6.94 1.03
C ALA A 4 -21.89 -5.81 0.13
N LEU A 5 -22.76 -5.28 -0.75
CA LEU A 5 -22.43 -4.12 -1.58
C LEU A 5 -22.17 -2.88 -0.72
N LEU A 6 -23.01 -2.64 0.30
CA LEU A 6 -22.85 -1.52 1.20
C LEU A 6 -21.53 -1.60 1.98
N LEU A 7 -21.17 -2.79 2.48
CA LEU A 7 -19.88 -3.02 3.14
C LEU A 7 -18.70 -2.81 2.18
N ALA A 8 -18.81 -3.26 0.93
CA ALA A 8 -17.77 -3.04 -0.08
C ALA A 8 -17.55 -1.55 -0.36
N VAL A 9 -18.64 -0.80 -0.57
CA VAL A 9 -18.58 0.65 -0.80
C VAL A 9 -18.03 1.37 0.44
N LEU A 10 -18.49 1.00 1.63
CA LEU A 10 -17.99 1.58 2.88
C LEU A 10 -16.50 1.31 3.07
N GLN A 11 -16.03 0.08 2.83
CA GLN A 11 -14.62 -0.28 2.92
C GLN A 11 -13.77 0.50 1.92
N ALA A 12 -14.23 0.60 0.67
CA ALA A 12 -13.55 1.39 -0.35
C ALA A 12 -13.44 2.86 0.07
N LEU A 13 -14.52 3.46 0.59
CA LEU A 13 -14.53 4.84 1.07
C LEU A 13 -13.60 5.04 2.28
N VAL A 14 -13.62 4.13 3.24
CA VAL A 14 -12.75 4.17 4.41
C VAL A 14 -11.29 4.11 4.00
N VAL A 15 -10.92 3.25 3.05
CA VAL A 15 -9.54 3.18 2.55
C VAL A 15 -9.19 4.41 1.73
N ALA A 16 -10.04 4.79 0.78
CA ALA A 16 -9.84 5.93 -0.11
C ALA A 16 -9.63 7.25 0.64
N LEU A 17 -10.43 7.49 1.70
CA LEU A 17 -10.36 8.70 2.50
C LEU A 17 -9.40 8.55 3.69
N GLY A 18 -9.28 7.36 4.28
CA GLY A 18 -8.37 7.12 5.39
C GLY A 18 -6.90 7.17 4.97
N ALA A 19 -6.58 6.78 3.73
CA ALA A 19 -5.21 6.70 3.24
C ALA A 19 -4.47 8.05 3.26
N PRO A 20 -4.99 9.14 2.65
CA PRO A 20 -4.37 10.46 2.75
C PRO A 20 -4.24 10.95 4.20
N LEU A 21 -5.21 10.64 5.05
CA LEU A 21 -5.18 11.01 6.46
C LEU A 21 -4.02 10.34 7.20
N VAL A 22 -3.77 9.05 6.95
CA VAL A 22 -2.63 8.31 7.54
C VAL A 22 -1.30 8.90 7.10
N VAL A 23 -1.15 9.25 5.81
CA VAL A 23 0.07 9.92 5.34
C VAL A 23 0.25 11.27 6.06
N GLY A 24 -0.82 12.03 6.22
CA GLY A 24 -0.79 13.32 6.89
C GLY A 24 -0.44 13.22 8.38
N THR A 25 -1.04 12.27 9.11
CA THR A 25 -0.72 12.04 10.53
C THR A 25 0.73 11.59 10.71
N LEU A 26 1.25 10.72 9.83
CA LEU A 26 2.65 10.31 9.84
C LEU A 26 3.59 11.51 9.60
N ARG A 27 3.27 12.39 8.65
CA ARG A 27 4.05 13.62 8.39
C ARG A 27 4.04 14.55 9.61
N THR A 28 2.88 14.74 10.26
CA THR A 28 2.77 15.54 11.49
C THR A 28 3.57 14.91 12.63
N LEU A 29 3.48 13.60 12.84
CA LEU A 29 4.21 12.88 13.89
C LEU A 29 5.73 12.98 13.68
N LYS A 30 6.20 12.71 12.46
CA LYS A 30 7.63 12.82 12.09
C LYS A 30 8.16 14.23 12.39
N ALA A 31 7.40 15.27 12.06
CA ALA A 31 7.83 16.65 12.33
C ALA A 31 7.93 16.93 13.84
N ARG A 32 6.96 16.48 14.63
CA ARG A 32 6.96 16.66 16.09
C ARG A 32 8.11 15.93 16.78
N LEU A 33 8.44 14.72 16.32
CA LEU A 33 9.57 13.94 16.84
C LEU A 33 10.93 14.65 16.62
N VAL A 34 11.04 15.47 15.57
CA VAL A 34 12.23 16.27 15.27
C VAL A 34 12.10 17.71 15.83
N GLY A 35 11.14 17.96 16.75
CA GLY A 35 10.97 19.25 17.42
C GLY A 35 10.34 20.36 16.56
N ARG A 36 9.71 20.02 15.43
CA ARG A 36 9.03 20.97 14.53
C ARG A 36 7.51 20.80 14.60
N ARG A 37 6.74 21.87 14.32
CA ARG A 37 5.26 21.81 14.36
C ARG A 37 4.66 20.88 13.30
N GLY A 38 5.26 20.83 12.11
CA GLY A 38 4.81 20.00 10.99
C GLY A 38 3.54 20.50 10.28
N PRO A 39 3.18 19.86 9.14
CA PRO A 39 1.92 20.12 8.47
C PRO A 39 0.73 19.58 9.29
N VAL A 40 -0.47 20.08 8.98
CA VAL A 40 -1.72 19.56 9.54
C VAL A 40 -2.05 18.18 8.96
N PRO A 41 -2.72 17.27 9.70
CA PRO A 41 -3.01 15.91 9.23
C PRO A 41 -3.85 15.83 7.95
N TRP A 42 -4.67 16.85 7.66
CA TRP A 42 -5.48 16.90 6.45
C TRP A 42 -4.76 17.53 5.23
N GLN A 43 -3.49 17.90 5.37
CA GLN A 43 -2.69 18.50 4.30
C GLN A 43 -2.72 17.67 2.99
N PRO A 44 -2.57 16.32 3.02
CA PRO A 44 -2.57 15.54 1.79
C PRO A 44 -3.86 15.66 0.97
N PHE A 45 -5.01 15.89 1.60
CA PHE A 45 -6.25 16.14 0.85
C PHE A 45 -6.20 17.47 0.08
N LEU A 46 -5.61 18.50 0.68
CA LEU A 46 -5.44 19.80 0.03
C LEU A 46 -4.46 19.70 -1.14
N ASP A 47 -3.40 18.91 -0.97
CA ASP A 47 -2.41 18.65 -2.02
C ASP A 47 -3.04 17.88 -3.19
N LEU A 48 -3.81 16.82 -2.91
CA LEU A 48 -4.56 16.09 -3.93
C LEU A 48 -5.55 16.99 -4.67
N ARG A 49 -6.34 17.80 -3.95
CA ARG A 49 -7.27 18.75 -4.55
C ARG A 49 -6.55 19.75 -5.46
N LYS A 50 -5.40 20.26 -5.02
CA LYS A 50 -4.56 21.18 -5.79
C LYS A 50 -4.03 20.51 -7.07
N LEU A 51 -3.54 19.27 -6.98
CA LEU A 51 -3.00 18.53 -8.12
C LEU A 51 -4.08 18.16 -9.14
N LEU A 52 -5.28 17.77 -8.67
CA LEU A 52 -6.43 17.49 -9.54
C LEU A 52 -6.91 18.72 -10.32
N GLY A 53 -6.71 19.93 -9.78
CA GLY A 53 -7.00 21.18 -10.48
C GLY A 53 -5.95 21.59 -11.51
N LYS A 54 -4.82 20.89 -11.62
CA LYS A 54 -3.75 21.20 -12.57
C LYS A 54 -3.86 20.36 -13.84
N THR A 55 -3.56 20.96 -14.98
CA THR A 55 -3.39 20.26 -16.25
C THR A 55 -2.11 19.40 -16.22
N PRO A 56 -2.19 18.09 -16.52
CA PRO A 56 -1.01 17.26 -16.62
C PRO A 56 -0.21 17.66 -17.87
N VAL A 57 1.10 17.83 -17.70
CA VAL A 57 2.06 17.94 -18.80
C VAL A 57 2.61 16.54 -19.04
N VAL A 58 2.57 16.10 -20.29
CA VAL A 58 3.03 14.77 -20.73
C VAL A 58 3.95 14.97 -21.92
N SER A 59 5.13 14.35 -21.89
CA SER A 59 6.07 14.43 -23.01
C SER A 59 5.52 13.72 -24.25
N ASP A 60 5.77 14.27 -25.43
CA ASP A 60 5.39 13.67 -26.72
C ASP A 60 6.16 12.38 -27.02
N THR A 61 7.29 12.15 -26.35
CA THR A 61 8.11 10.94 -26.49
C THR A 61 7.61 9.76 -25.67
N THR A 62 6.67 9.98 -24.74
CA THR A 62 6.14 8.91 -23.87
C THR A 62 5.09 8.08 -24.60
N SER A 63 5.11 6.77 -24.35
CA SER A 63 4.10 5.86 -24.88
C SER A 63 2.76 5.97 -24.14
N TRP A 64 1.80 5.14 -24.54
CA TRP A 64 0.52 5.02 -23.85
C TRP A 64 0.67 4.53 -22.40
N ILE A 65 1.78 3.84 -22.07
CA ILE A 65 2.05 3.28 -20.74
C ILE A 65 2.11 4.41 -19.70
N PHE A 66 2.80 5.51 -20.01
CA PHE A 66 2.88 6.67 -19.13
C PHE A 66 1.50 7.21 -18.74
N ARG A 67 0.56 7.27 -19.70
CA ARG A 67 -0.81 7.76 -19.47
C ARG A 67 -1.70 6.75 -18.76
N ALA A 68 -1.52 5.45 -19.00
CA ALA A 68 -2.34 4.40 -18.41
C ALA A 68 -1.95 4.09 -16.95
N THR A 69 -0.66 4.17 -16.63
CA THR A 69 -0.09 3.77 -15.32
C THR A 69 -0.79 4.37 -14.11
N PRO A 70 -1.09 5.68 -14.02
CA PRO A 70 -1.78 6.25 -12.87
C PRO A 70 -3.15 5.62 -12.61
N TYR A 71 -3.90 5.30 -13.67
CA TYR A 71 -5.22 4.69 -13.57
C TYR A 71 -5.14 3.21 -13.21
N ILE A 72 -4.18 2.47 -13.78
CA ILE A 72 -3.93 1.07 -13.45
C ILE A 72 -3.53 0.95 -11.97
N LEU A 73 -2.60 1.80 -11.51
CA LEU A 73 -2.14 1.81 -10.13
C LEU A 73 -3.28 2.14 -9.16
N ALA A 74 -4.05 3.20 -9.41
CA ALA A 74 -5.19 3.56 -8.57
C ALA A 74 -6.27 2.45 -8.56
N GLY A 75 -6.58 1.86 -9.71
CA GLY A 75 -7.51 0.73 -9.82
C GLY A 75 -7.03 -0.51 -9.06
N ALA A 76 -5.77 -0.89 -9.22
CA ALA A 76 -5.17 -2.01 -8.53
C ALA A 76 -5.21 -1.82 -7.00
N MET A 77 -4.90 -0.62 -6.51
CA MET A 77 -4.93 -0.32 -5.07
C MET A 77 -6.36 -0.27 -4.50
N LEU A 78 -7.35 0.16 -5.29
CA LEU A 78 -8.77 0.07 -4.89
C LEU A 78 -9.24 -1.39 -4.80
N VAL A 79 -8.86 -2.23 -5.76
CA VAL A 79 -9.19 -3.67 -5.69
C VAL A 79 -8.45 -4.33 -4.52
N ALA A 80 -7.19 -3.97 -4.29
CA ALA A 80 -6.40 -4.44 -3.15
C ALA A 80 -7.06 -4.03 -1.81
N ALA A 81 -7.60 -2.82 -1.74
CA ALA A 81 -8.34 -2.33 -0.58
C ALA A 81 -9.60 -3.16 -0.29
N LEU A 82 -10.26 -3.71 -1.31
CA LEU A 82 -11.42 -4.60 -1.18
C LEU A 82 -11.05 -6.06 -0.87
N ALA A 83 -9.82 -6.46 -1.20
CA ALA A 83 -9.26 -7.78 -0.90
C ALA A 83 -8.69 -7.88 0.52
N ALA A 84 -8.18 -6.77 1.06
CA ALA A 84 -7.61 -6.75 2.41
C ALA A 84 -8.71 -6.71 3.49
N PRO A 85 -8.53 -7.40 4.63
CA PRO A 85 -9.49 -7.38 5.74
C PRO A 85 -9.39 -6.05 6.52
N VAL A 86 -9.98 -4.96 6.03
CA VAL A 86 -9.82 -3.62 6.64
C VAL A 86 -10.82 -3.37 7.76
N LEU A 87 -12.13 -3.43 7.46
CA LEU A 87 -13.19 -3.16 8.43
C LEU A 87 -13.64 -4.44 9.15
N THR A 88 -13.85 -5.49 8.36
CA THR A 88 -14.34 -6.79 8.81
C THR A 88 -13.25 -7.84 8.60
N SER A 89 -13.27 -8.90 9.41
CA SER A 89 -12.38 -10.04 9.20
C SER A 89 -12.65 -10.70 7.85
N ARG A 90 -13.90 -10.69 7.37
CA ARG A 90 -14.25 -11.14 6.03
C ARG A 90 -14.24 -9.96 5.06
N PRO A 91 -13.25 -9.86 4.17
CA PRO A 91 -13.23 -8.80 3.17
C PRO A 91 -14.36 -9.00 2.14
N PRO A 92 -14.82 -7.93 1.48
CA PRO A 92 -15.79 -7.99 0.39
C PRO A 92 -15.40 -8.97 -0.72
N LEU A 93 -14.11 -9.00 -1.08
CA LEU A 93 -13.56 -10.01 -1.99
C LEU A 93 -13.09 -11.22 -1.17
N ALA A 94 -14.03 -11.99 -0.63
CA ALA A 94 -13.73 -13.12 0.25
C ALA A 94 -12.91 -14.23 -0.42
N PHE A 95 -12.90 -14.33 -1.76
CA PHE A 95 -12.04 -15.28 -2.48
C PHE A 95 -10.57 -14.81 -2.62
N ALA A 96 -10.29 -13.55 -2.29
CA ALA A 96 -8.96 -12.97 -2.42
C ALA A 96 -8.02 -13.54 -1.35
N GLY A 97 -7.11 -14.41 -1.78
CA GLY A 97 -5.99 -14.84 -0.96
C GLY A 97 -4.81 -13.87 -1.02
N ILE A 98 -3.78 -14.16 -0.23
CA ILE A 98 -2.54 -13.37 -0.22
C ILE A 98 -1.90 -13.25 -1.61
N ILE A 99 -2.01 -14.30 -2.45
CA ILE A 99 -1.45 -14.33 -3.80
C ILE A 99 -2.04 -13.22 -4.66
N LEU A 100 -3.38 -13.09 -4.69
CA LEU A 100 -4.05 -12.06 -5.47
C LEU A 100 -3.64 -10.65 -5.00
N LEU A 101 -3.57 -10.46 -3.68
CA LEU A 101 -3.18 -9.17 -3.11
C LEU A 101 -1.75 -8.78 -3.50
N MET A 102 -0.81 -9.73 -3.43
CA MET A 102 0.57 -9.50 -3.87
C MET A 102 0.66 -9.26 -5.38
N SER A 103 -0.10 -9.99 -6.19
CA SER A 103 -0.15 -9.74 -7.64
C SER A 103 -0.66 -8.33 -7.97
N LEU A 104 -1.61 -7.79 -7.21
CA LEU A 104 -2.09 -6.40 -7.39
C LEU A 104 -1.02 -5.36 -7.00
N PHE A 105 -0.24 -5.62 -5.96
CA PHE A 105 0.89 -4.76 -5.60
C PHE A 105 2.00 -4.80 -6.65
N LEU A 106 2.40 -5.99 -7.07
CA LEU A 106 3.41 -6.19 -8.12
C LEU A 106 2.96 -5.55 -9.44
N LEU A 107 1.67 -5.67 -9.80
CA LEU A 107 1.12 -4.99 -10.98
C LEU A 107 1.34 -3.47 -10.92
N GLY A 108 1.10 -2.87 -9.76
CA GLY A 108 1.35 -1.45 -9.52
C GLY A 108 2.82 -1.07 -9.68
N THR A 109 3.72 -1.79 -8.99
CA THR A 109 5.17 -1.56 -9.05
C THR A 109 5.72 -1.74 -10.46
N PHE A 110 5.25 -2.78 -11.18
CA PHE A 110 5.63 -3.06 -12.56
C PHE A 110 5.28 -1.92 -13.51
N PHE A 111 4.04 -1.44 -13.49
CA PHE A 111 3.62 -0.34 -14.35
C PHE A 111 4.33 0.98 -13.98
N LEU A 112 4.58 1.21 -12.69
CA LEU A 112 5.34 2.39 -12.25
C LEU A 112 6.79 2.35 -12.77
N ALA A 113 7.44 1.18 -12.74
CA ALA A 113 8.80 1.00 -13.26
C ALA A 113 8.85 1.17 -14.78
N LEU A 114 7.86 0.64 -15.50
CA LEU A 114 7.77 0.88 -16.94
C LEU A 114 7.56 2.35 -17.27
N ALA A 115 6.69 3.05 -16.53
CA ALA A 115 6.48 4.48 -16.73
C ALA A 115 7.73 5.33 -16.47
N GLY A 116 8.53 4.96 -15.45
CA GLY A 116 9.81 5.61 -15.17
C GLY A 116 10.84 5.42 -16.29
N LEU A 117 10.81 4.27 -16.98
CA LEU A 117 11.64 4.00 -18.16
C LEU A 117 11.12 4.69 -19.44
N ASP A 118 9.80 4.75 -19.61
CA ASP A 118 9.10 5.30 -20.78
C ASP A 118 9.34 6.81 -20.96
N ALA A 119 9.55 7.54 -19.87
CA ALA A 119 9.87 8.96 -19.94
C ALA A 119 11.29 9.25 -20.48
N GLY A 120 12.18 8.25 -20.51
CA GLY A 120 13.53 8.40 -21.08
C GLY A 120 14.47 9.33 -20.31
N SER A 121 14.15 9.67 -19.07
CA SER A 121 15.02 10.51 -18.23
C SER A 121 16.10 9.68 -17.52
N ALA A 122 17.26 10.29 -17.24
CA ALA A 122 18.36 9.60 -16.57
C ALA A 122 17.97 9.08 -15.17
N PHE A 123 17.12 9.82 -14.46
CA PHE A 123 16.67 9.47 -13.11
C PHE A 123 15.57 8.41 -13.09
N GLY A 124 14.63 8.46 -14.05
CA GLY A 124 13.55 7.48 -14.13
C GLY A 124 14.08 6.05 -14.28
N GLY A 125 15.08 5.85 -15.14
CA GLY A 125 15.73 4.55 -15.30
C GLY A 125 16.53 4.08 -14.09
N MET A 126 17.31 4.98 -13.45
CA MET A 126 18.05 4.65 -12.23
C MET A 126 17.13 4.31 -11.06
N GLY A 127 16.04 5.08 -10.88
CA GLY A 127 15.02 4.83 -9.85
C GLY A 127 14.31 3.50 -10.07
N SER A 128 13.85 3.26 -11.31
CA SER A 128 13.17 2.01 -11.67
C SER A 128 14.05 0.78 -11.46
N SER A 129 15.34 0.84 -11.81
CA SER A 129 16.27 -0.27 -11.57
C SER A 129 16.43 -0.60 -10.09
N ARG A 130 16.50 0.42 -9.23
CA ARG A 130 16.63 0.24 -7.78
C ARG A 130 15.36 -0.27 -7.14
N GLU A 131 14.20 0.30 -7.52
CA GLU A 131 12.91 -0.14 -7.01
C GLU A 131 12.67 -1.62 -7.35
N VAL A 132 12.91 -2.03 -8.60
CA VAL A 132 12.76 -3.43 -9.01
C VAL A 132 13.71 -4.36 -8.25
N ALA A 133 14.94 -3.92 -7.96
CA ALA A 133 15.88 -4.70 -7.15
C ALA A 133 15.39 -4.88 -5.70
N VAL A 134 14.80 -3.85 -5.10
CA VAL A 134 14.19 -3.94 -3.76
C VAL A 134 12.95 -4.82 -3.79
N ALA A 135 12.04 -4.61 -4.75
CA ALA A 135 10.81 -5.39 -4.93
C ALA A 135 11.10 -6.89 -5.11
N ALA A 136 12.14 -7.25 -5.88
CA ALA A 136 12.54 -8.63 -6.09
C ALA A 136 12.92 -9.39 -4.80
N LEU A 137 13.35 -8.67 -3.75
CA LEU A 137 13.66 -9.25 -2.44
C LEU A 137 12.48 -9.12 -1.47
N ALA A 138 11.76 -8.00 -1.54
CA ALA A 138 10.64 -7.66 -0.68
C ALA A 138 9.43 -8.58 -0.89
N GLU A 139 8.96 -8.74 -2.12
CA GLU A 139 7.71 -9.44 -2.40
C GLU A 139 7.71 -10.92 -1.99
N PRO A 140 8.76 -11.73 -2.28
CA PRO A 140 8.82 -13.11 -1.78
C PRO A 140 8.85 -13.17 -0.25
N THR A 141 9.47 -12.18 0.39
CA THR A 141 9.58 -12.11 1.86
C THR A 141 8.20 -11.87 2.50
N VAL A 142 7.34 -11.03 1.90
CA VAL A 142 5.95 -10.87 2.36
C VAL A 142 5.17 -12.18 2.23
N MET A 143 5.35 -12.88 1.11
CA MET A 143 4.69 -14.17 0.88
C MET A 143 5.10 -15.20 1.94
N VAL A 144 6.40 -15.33 2.22
CA VAL A 144 6.91 -16.25 3.25
C VAL A 144 6.39 -15.86 4.64
N ALA A 145 6.39 -14.57 4.98
CA ALA A 145 5.89 -14.09 6.27
C ALA A 145 4.40 -14.44 6.45
N VAL A 146 3.56 -14.20 5.44
CA VAL A 146 2.13 -14.53 5.52
C VAL A 146 1.89 -16.03 5.45
N PHE A 147 2.67 -16.79 4.67
CA PHE A 147 2.55 -18.25 4.62
C PHE A 147 2.89 -18.94 5.93
N ALA A 148 3.82 -18.38 6.73
CA ALA A 148 4.07 -18.88 8.08
C ALA A 148 2.80 -18.87 8.96
N LEU A 149 1.91 -17.88 8.77
CA LEU A 149 0.61 -17.81 9.43
C LEU A 149 -0.42 -18.71 8.73
N ALA A 150 -0.44 -18.70 7.40
CA ALA A 150 -1.37 -19.48 6.58
C ALA A 150 -1.27 -20.99 6.84
N LEU A 151 -0.07 -21.52 7.06
CA LEU A 151 0.18 -22.93 7.37
C LEU A 151 -0.52 -23.37 8.67
N ARG A 152 -0.58 -22.48 9.67
CA ARG A 152 -1.27 -22.77 10.94
C ARG A 152 -2.78 -22.63 10.80
N ALA A 153 -3.22 -21.68 9.97
CA ALA A 153 -4.63 -21.47 9.67
C ALA A 153 -5.21 -22.49 8.65
N ASN A 154 -4.37 -23.30 8.00
CA ASN A 154 -4.73 -24.22 6.91
C ASN A 154 -5.52 -23.54 5.78
N THR A 155 -5.21 -22.27 5.48
CA THR A 155 -5.90 -21.50 4.45
C THR A 155 -5.05 -20.33 3.97
N THR A 156 -5.19 -19.97 2.71
CA THR A 156 -4.57 -18.77 2.12
C THR A 156 -5.49 -17.56 2.11
N ASN A 157 -6.71 -17.72 2.64
CA ASN A 157 -7.69 -16.65 2.79
C ASN A 157 -7.29 -15.73 3.95
N LEU A 158 -7.03 -14.46 3.64
CA LEU A 158 -6.58 -13.48 4.63
C LEU A 158 -7.56 -13.31 5.79
N GLY A 159 -8.86 -13.32 5.49
CA GLY A 159 -9.88 -13.15 6.52
C GLY A 159 -9.94 -14.31 7.50
N ALA A 160 -9.87 -15.53 6.98
CA ALA A 160 -9.83 -16.73 7.81
C ALA A 160 -8.54 -16.84 8.63
N ILE A 161 -7.39 -16.37 8.09
CA ILE A 161 -6.14 -16.27 8.87
C ILE A 161 -6.33 -15.32 10.05
N VAL A 162 -6.91 -14.13 9.83
CA VAL A 162 -7.18 -13.14 10.88
C VAL A 162 -8.11 -13.70 11.97
N GLU A 163 -9.20 -14.37 11.57
CA GLU A 163 -10.14 -15.02 12.50
C GLU A 163 -9.43 -16.10 13.35
N ARG A 164 -8.56 -16.91 12.74
CA ARG A 164 -7.83 -17.98 13.43
C ARG A 164 -6.81 -17.42 14.43
N VAL A 165 -6.09 -16.36 14.06
CA VAL A 165 -5.10 -15.69 14.94
C VAL A 165 -5.80 -15.03 16.12
N SER A 166 -6.98 -14.42 15.93
CA SER A 166 -7.74 -13.86 17.06
C SER A 166 -8.26 -14.93 18.03
N ALA A 167 -8.67 -16.09 17.52
CA ALA A 167 -9.26 -17.15 18.33
C ALA A 167 -8.25 -17.85 19.26
N GLU A 168 -6.95 -17.83 18.92
CA GLU A 168 -5.91 -18.48 19.71
C GLU A 168 -4.75 -17.51 20.01
N PRO A 169 -4.86 -16.67 21.06
CA PRO A 169 -3.83 -15.68 21.41
C PRO A 169 -2.46 -16.28 21.71
N LEU A 170 -2.42 -17.54 22.16
CA LEU A 170 -1.19 -18.29 22.41
C LEU A 170 -0.38 -18.54 21.11
N LEU A 171 -1.01 -18.50 19.93
CA LEU A 171 -0.30 -18.59 18.64
C LEU A 171 0.62 -17.38 18.41
N ALA A 172 0.23 -16.20 18.92
CA ALA A 172 0.97 -14.96 18.74
C ALA A 172 2.28 -14.89 19.56
N VAL A 173 2.42 -15.75 20.57
CA VAL A 173 3.61 -15.82 21.45
C VAL A 173 4.72 -16.71 20.86
N ASN A 174 4.48 -17.38 19.73
CA ASN A 174 5.48 -18.23 19.09
C ASN A 174 6.60 -17.40 18.44
N ALA A 175 7.85 -17.86 18.58
CA ALA A 175 9.02 -17.29 17.90
C ALA A 175 8.82 -17.16 16.37
N GLY A 176 8.16 -18.14 15.74
CA GLY A 176 7.84 -18.06 14.31
C GLY A 176 6.91 -16.90 13.94
N HIS A 177 5.95 -16.57 14.81
CA HIS A 177 5.04 -15.43 14.61
C HIS A 177 5.78 -14.10 14.76
N LEU A 178 6.69 -14.00 15.74
CA LEU A 178 7.53 -12.82 15.93
C LEU A 178 8.49 -12.61 14.75
N LEU A 179 9.13 -13.66 14.25
CA LEU A 179 10.01 -13.57 13.08
C LEU A 179 9.24 -13.16 11.83
N ALA A 180 8.06 -13.73 11.60
CA ALA A 180 7.18 -13.33 10.50
C ALA A 180 6.73 -11.87 10.63
N PHE A 181 6.43 -11.41 11.85
CA PHE A 181 6.09 -10.02 12.13
C PHE A 181 7.23 -9.07 11.77
N VAL A 182 8.45 -9.36 12.24
CA VAL A 182 9.63 -8.53 11.95
C VAL A 182 9.93 -8.51 10.46
N ALA A 183 9.88 -9.66 9.79
CA ALA A 183 10.07 -9.75 8.34
C ALA A 183 9.03 -8.93 7.57
N PHE A 184 7.74 -9.08 7.90
CA PHE A 184 6.67 -8.31 7.28
C PHE A 184 6.81 -6.80 7.55
N PHE A 185 7.19 -6.41 8.76
CA PHE A 185 7.41 -5.00 9.12
C PHE A 185 8.53 -4.37 8.31
N ILE A 186 9.69 -5.05 8.19
CA ILE A 186 10.82 -4.55 7.39
C ILE A 186 10.42 -4.39 5.93
N VAL A 187 9.73 -5.38 5.36
CA VAL A 187 9.31 -5.30 3.95
C VAL A 187 8.25 -4.21 3.76
N MET A 188 7.31 -4.06 4.67
CA MET A 188 6.32 -2.98 4.60
C MET A 188 7.01 -1.61 4.51
N LEU A 189 8.10 -1.39 5.24
CA LEU A 189 8.88 -0.14 5.13
C LEU A 189 9.55 -0.01 3.74
N ALA A 190 10.09 -1.09 3.20
CA ALA A 190 10.71 -1.12 1.87
C ALA A 190 9.69 -0.81 0.76
N GLU A 191 8.58 -1.55 0.73
CA GLU A 191 7.52 -1.45 -0.29
C GLU A 191 6.75 -0.13 -0.29
N THR A 192 6.76 0.58 0.84
CA THR A 192 6.09 1.89 0.99
C THR A 192 7.06 3.07 0.93
N GLY A 193 8.32 2.82 0.57
CA GLY A 193 9.36 3.84 0.42
C GLY A 193 9.57 4.64 1.71
N ARG A 194 9.70 3.97 2.85
CA ARG A 194 9.87 4.61 4.17
C ARG A 194 11.27 4.36 4.73
N LEU A 195 11.66 5.26 5.64
CA LEU A 195 12.91 5.13 6.37
C LEU A 195 12.92 3.80 7.13
N PRO A 196 14.02 3.05 7.11
CA PRO A 196 15.37 3.44 6.64
C PRO A 196 15.66 3.17 5.14
N VAL A 197 14.74 2.55 4.39
CA VAL A 197 15.01 2.06 3.02
C VAL A 197 14.98 3.19 1.98
N ASP A 198 13.96 4.04 2.04
CA ASP A 198 13.85 5.24 1.19
C ASP A 198 13.34 6.44 2.00
N ASN A 199 13.64 7.66 1.53
CA ASN A 199 13.12 8.89 2.11
C ASN A 199 12.43 9.75 1.04
N PRO A 200 11.08 9.78 1.01
CA PRO A 200 10.34 10.53 0.00
C PRO A 200 10.41 12.05 0.21
N ALA A 201 10.99 12.50 1.33
CA ALA A 201 11.28 13.91 1.57
C ALA A 201 12.64 14.36 0.99
N THR A 202 13.45 13.43 0.47
CA THR A 202 14.73 13.75 -0.12
C THR A 202 14.55 14.02 -1.62
N HIS A 203 14.96 15.21 -2.07
CA HIS A 203 15.02 15.58 -3.49
C HIS A 203 16.44 15.46 -4.08
N LEU A 204 17.31 14.69 -3.42
CA LEU A 204 18.61 14.35 -3.97
C LEU A 204 18.39 13.26 -5.03
N GLU A 205 18.41 13.67 -6.28
CA GLU A 205 18.08 12.86 -7.45
C GLU A 205 18.85 11.53 -7.49
N LEU A 206 20.05 11.50 -6.92
CA LEU A 206 20.91 10.30 -6.91
C LEU A 206 20.55 9.27 -5.82
N THR A 207 19.82 9.62 -4.77
CA THR A 207 19.43 8.70 -3.68
C THR A 207 17.95 8.35 -3.71
N MET A 208 17.18 8.96 -4.62
CA MET A 208 15.76 8.68 -4.77
C MET A 208 15.56 7.30 -5.38
N ILE A 209 14.61 6.55 -4.83
CA ILE A 209 14.15 5.28 -5.41
C ILE A 209 12.75 5.50 -5.95
N HIS A 210 11.76 5.62 -5.06
CA HIS A 210 10.35 5.68 -5.45
C HIS A 210 10.01 7.01 -6.15
N GLU A 211 10.49 8.12 -5.60
CA GLU A 211 10.22 9.46 -6.14
C GLU A 211 10.83 9.64 -7.53
N ALA A 212 11.98 9.00 -7.81
CA ALA A 212 12.65 9.09 -9.11
C ALA A 212 11.81 8.54 -10.26
N MET A 213 10.96 7.54 -10.00
CA MET A 213 10.04 6.96 -11.00
C MET A 213 8.86 7.88 -11.31
N VAL A 214 8.53 8.80 -10.39
CA VAL A 214 7.34 9.66 -10.47
C VAL A 214 7.69 11.10 -10.88
N LEU A 215 8.97 11.46 -10.99
CA LEU A 215 9.46 12.81 -11.27
C LEU A 215 8.80 13.50 -12.47
N GLU A 216 8.53 12.75 -13.53
CA GLU A 216 7.99 13.27 -14.80
C GLU A 216 6.46 13.45 -14.75
N TYR A 217 5.80 12.93 -13.71
CA TYR A 217 4.37 13.06 -13.55
C TYR A 217 3.96 14.41 -12.96
N SER A 218 2.87 14.96 -13.49
CA SER A 218 2.33 16.23 -13.06
C SER A 218 0.80 16.24 -13.02
N GLY A 219 0.25 17.21 -12.28
CA GLY A 219 -1.19 17.44 -12.16
C GLY A 219 -1.98 16.21 -11.73
N ARG A 220 -3.07 15.92 -12.44
CA ARG A 220 -3.98 14.81 -12.10
C ARG A 220 -3.31 13.43 -12.09
N HIS A 221 -2.30 13.19 -12.92
CA HIS A 221 -1.62 11.89 -12.95
C HIS A 221 -0.80 11.68 -11.67
N LEU A 222 -0.07 12.71 -11.24
CA LEU A 222 0.65 12.69 -9.96
C LEU A 222 -0.32 12.52 -8.78
N ALA A 223 -1.48 13.19 -8.81
CA ALA A 223 -2.49 13.03 -7.77
C ALA A 223 -2.96 11.57 -7.61
N MET A 224 -3.17 10.88 -8.73
CA MET A 224 -3.59 9.47 -8.72
C MET A 224 -2.51 8.55 -8.18
N ILE A 225 -1.25 8.77 -8.55
CA ILE A 225 -0.11 7.96 -8.05
C ILE A 225 0.08 8.17 -6.55
N GLU A 226 0.07 9.41 -6.08
CA GLU A 226 0.18 9.76 -4.65
C GLU A 226 -0.96 9.16 -3.83
N TRP A 227 -2.18 9.24 -4.35
CA TRP A 227 -3.35 8.64 -3.72
C TRP A 227 -3.25 7.12 -3.66
N ALA A 228 -2.79 6.47 -4.72
CA ALA A 228 -2.58 5.03 -4.75
C ALA A 228 -1.46 4.58 -3.81
N SER A 229 -0.35 5.31 -3.73
CA SER A 229 0.74 5.06 -2.77
C SER A 229 0.25 5.20 -1.32
N ALA A 230 -0.58 6.19 -1.03
CA ALA A 230 -1.23 6.33 0.27
C ALA A 230 -2.13 5.13 0.60
N MET A 231 -2.88 4.60 -0.37
CA MET A 231 -3.69 3.38 -0.21
C MET A 231 -2.81 2.15 0.02
N LYS A 232 -1.72 1.97 -0.73
CA LYS A 232 -0.74 0.88 -0.53
C LYS A 232 -0.24 0.87 0.92
N LEU A 233 0.17 2.03 1.43
CA LEU A 233 0.60 2.19 2.83
C LEU A 233 -0.50 1.79 3.82
N LEU A 234 -1.72 2.30 3.65
CA LEU A 234 -2.82 1.97 4.56
C LEU A 234 -3.10 0.45 4.54
N VAL A 235 -3.14 -0.17 3.36
CA VAL A 235 -3.38 -1.61 3.24
C VAL A 235 -2.28 -2.39 3.96
N PHE A 236 -1.00 -2.07 3.75
CA PHE A 236 0.09 -2.73 4.47
C PHE A 236 0.00 -2.56 5.99
N LEU A 237 -0.33 -1.35 6.48
CA LEU A 237 -0.53 -1.11 7.92
C LEU A 237 -1.70 -1.92 8.48
N THR A 238 -2.80 -2.04 7.72
CA THR A 238 -3.95 -2.86 8.13
C THR A 238 -3.61 -4.34 8.16
N LEU A 239 -2.87 -4.86 7.17
CA LEU A 239 -2.40 -6.24 7.17
C LEU A 239 -1.48 -6.51 8.36
N LEU A 240 -0.52 -5.64 8.63
CA LEU A 240 0.38 -5.75 9.78
C LEU A 240 -0.42 -5.82 11.09
N ALA A 241 -1.38 -4.91 11.28
CA ALA A 241 -2.20 -4.87 12.48
C ALA A 241 -3.07 -6.14 12.62
N ASN A 242 -3.69 -6.60 11.53
CA ASN A 242 -4.70 -7.65 11.59
C ASN A 242 -4.10 -9.06 11.60
N LEU A 243 -2.98 -9.25 10.91
CA LEU A 243 -2.32 -10.56 10.89
C LEU A 243 -1.54 -10.82 12.18
N PHE A 244 -0.98 -9.78 12.81
CA PHE A 244 -0.06 -9.98 13.94
C PHE A 244 -0.60 -9.53 15.30
N PHE A 245 -1.48 -8.53 15.34
CA PHE A 245 -2.04 -7.96 16.57
C PHE A 245 -3.56 -8.09 16.67
N SER A 246 -4.16 -9.03 15.91
CA SER A 246 -5.62 -9.21 15.81
C SER A 246 -6.29 -9.12 17.20
N ARG A 247 -7.09 -8.07 17.41
CA ARG A 247 -7.92 -7.86 18.60
C ARG A 247 -9.38 -7.94 18.17
N ASP A 248 -10.21 -8.56 19.01
CA ASP A 248 -11.63 -8.80 18.78
C ASP A 248 -12.32 -7.63 18.06
N ARG A 249 -12.64 -7.84 16.78
CA ARG A 249 -13.46 -6.91 16.01
C ARG A 249 -14.92 -7.30 16.16
N LEU A 250 -15.79 -6.30 16.01
CA LEU A 250 -17.25 -6.42 16.05
C LEU A 250 -17.70 -7.75 15.43
N PRO A 251 -18.56 -8.54 16.13
CA PRO A 251 -19.01 -9.81 15.61
C PRO A 251 -19.60 -9.61 14.21
N SER A 252 -19.15 -10.43 13.27
CA SER A 252 -19.60 -10.41 11.89
C SER A 252 -21.11 -10.66 11.85
N ALA A 253 -21.89 -9.58 11.67
CA ALA A 253 -23.32 -9.68 11.38
C ALA A 253 -23.52 -10.17 9.94
N CYS A 254 -23.36 -11.48 9.72
CA CYS A 254 -24.06 -12.29 8.72
C CYS A 254 -23.43 -13.68 8.65
N SER A 255 -23.96 -14.59 9.47
CA SER A 255 -24.03 -16.01 9.14
C SER A 255 -25.23 -16.22 8.20
N LEU A 256 -24.98 -16.32 6.89
CA LEU A 256 -25.85 -16.97 5.91
C LEU A 256 -24.97 -17.59 4.83
#